data_AF-A0A8J3CVL9-F1
#
_entry.id   AF-A0A8J3CVL9-F1
#
_cell.length_a   1.000
_cell.length_b   1.000
_cell.length_c   1.000
_cell.angle_alpha   90.00
_cell.angle_beta   90.00
_cell.angle_gamma   90.00
#
_symmetry.space_group_name_H-M   'P 1'
#
loop_
_entity.id
_entity.type
_entity.pdbx_description
1 polymer ?
#
loop_
_entity_poly.entity_id
_entity_poly.type
_entity_poly.pdbx_seq_one_letter_code
_entity_poly.pdbx_strand_id
1 'polypeptide(L)'
;MTNQDLPTLHSWVSVPKNSDFTIYNLPFGIFQSKRLSARVGIAIGDKIVDLSVLHEEGFFADLTQLPHDIFLRDALNDFIALGKPVTRRVREKVQELLLDTNDALKEHTCRGKAMVNRTEAQMLMPVKVGDYTDFYSSIEHATNVGTMFRDPNNALLPNWKHLPVGYHGRASSIIPSGVPIYRPKGQYKDPNMEVPEFGPSRRLDFELEMAFIVGKTTKMGDSVSTDQAEDHIFGMVLFNDWSARDIQAWEYVPLGPFLGKSFASSISPWVVTMEALEHFRVKGPEQDVPVLPYLACEADHAFDIQLEVFIQPEESTASKVCTSNFKYMYWNIAQQLAHHTINGCNVNVGDMMASGTISGSTPDSFGSMLELAWKGTKPLTLEEGVERKFIEDGDTVIMKGFCEKEGIRIGFGEVSSKVLPAK
;
A
#
# COMPACT_ATOMS: atom_id res chain seq x y z
N MET A 1 -25.68 -9.02 -3.99
CA MET A 1 -25.71 -7.66 -3.42
C MET A 1 -26.25 -6.73 -4.49
N THR A 2 -27.25 -5.91 -4.17
CA THR A 2 -27.93 -5.05 -5.13
C THR A 2 -26.96 -4.04 -5.74
N ASN A 3 -26.85 -4.03 -7.07
CA ASN A 3 -26.42 -2.88 -7.88
C ASN A 3 -27.30 -1.67 -7.50
N GLN A 4 -26.95 -0.99 -6.41
CA GLN A 4 -27.36 0.39 -6.23
C GLN A 4 -26.23 1.23 -6.80
N ASP A 5 -26.49 1.87 -7.92
CA ASP A 5 -25.62 2.89 -8.47
C ASP A 5 -25.26 3.87 -7.34
N LEU A 6 -23.97 4.14 -7.17
CA LEU A 6 -23.53 5.12 -6.17
C LEU A 6 -24.18 6.47 -6.50
N PRO A 7 -24.68 7.20 -5.48
CA PRO A 7 -25.26 8.51 -5.72
C PRO A 7 -24.22 9.46 -6.30
N THR A 8 -24.61 10.27 -7.28
CA THR A 8 -23.75 11.33 -7.79
C THR A 8 -23.57 12.41 -6.72
N LEU A 9 -22.34 12.58 -6.24
CA LEU A 9 -21.95 13.59 -5.27
C LEU A 9 -21.15 14.71 -5.94
N HIS A 10 -21.45 15.95 -5.56
CA HIS A 10 -20.74 17.14 -6.00
C HIS A 10 -20.15 17.88 -4.79
N SER A 11 -18.87 18.25 -4.89
CA SER A 11 -18.17 18.98 -3.83
C SER A 11 -18.13 20.48 -4.14
N TRP A 12 -18.26 21.34 -3.12
CA TRP A 12 -17.94 22.77 -3.29
C TRP A 12 -16.42 23.03 -3.36
N VAL A 13 -15.59 22.05 -2.98
CA VAL A 13 -14.15 22.11 -3.23
C VAL A 13 -13.88 21.75 -4.68
N SER A 14 -13.07 22.55 -5.36
CA SER A 14 -12.65 22.24 -6.73
C SER A 14 -11.84 20.93 -6.75
N VAL A 15 -12.34 19.92 -7.46
CA VAL A 15 -11.66 18.64 -7.67
C VAL A 15 -11.21 18.58 -9.13
N PRO A 16 -9.90 18.60 -9.42
CA PRO A 16 -9.41 18.47 -10.80
C PRO A 16 -9.87 17.18 -11.48
N LYS A 17 -10.02 17.22 -12.80
CA LYS A 17 -10.26 16.02 -13.60
C LYS A 17 -9.15 15.01 -13.35
N ASN A 18 -9.50 13.73 -13.18
CA ASN A 18 -8.59 12.63 -12.84
C ASN A 18 -7.87 12.78 -11.49
N SER A 19 -8.37 13.63 -10.59
CA SER A 19 -7.85 13.67 -9.22
C SER A 19 -8.08 12.34 -8.52
N ASP A 20 -7.07 11.86 -7.81
CA ASP A 20 -7.20 10.70 -6.93
C ASP A 20 -8.08 11.00 -5.71
N PHE A 21 -8.14 12.27 -5.29
CA PHE A 21 -8.80 12.69 -4.05
C PHE A 21 -10.17 13.28 -4.34
N THR A 22 -11.10 12.44 -4.80
CA THR A 22 -12.48 12.83 -5.03
C THR A 22 -13.29 12.81 -3.72
N ILE A 23 -14.52 13.34 -3.76
CA ILE A 23 -15.47 13.26 -2.65
C ILE A 23 -15.85 11.81 -2.30
N TYR A 24 -15.60 10.86 -3.20
CA TYR A 24 -15.78 9.42 -2.96
C TYR A 24 -14.57 8.79 -2.29
N ASN A 25 -13.38 9.40 -2.39
CA ASN A 25 -12.14 8.83 -1.85
C ASN A 25 -11.90 9.17 -0.39
N LEU A 26 -11.77 10.45 -0.04
CA LEU A 26 -11.57 10.95 1.34
C LEU A 26 -10.59 10.11 2.21
N PRO A 27 -9.36 9.85 1.76
CA PRO A 27 -8.43 9.01 2.51
C PRO A 27 -7.86 9.77 3.72
N PHE A 28 -7.53 9.03 4.78
CA PHE A 28 -6.93 9.58 5.99
C PHE A 28 -5.40 9.65 5.87
N GLY A 29 -4.79 10.66 6.48
CA GLY A 29 -3.33 10.76 6.56
C GLY A 29 -2.90 11.64 7.72
N ILE A 30 -1.59 11.62 7.98
CA ILE A 30 -0.96 12.52 8.95
C ILE A 30 -0.17 13.58 8.18
N PHE A 31 -0.44 14.84 8.48
CA PHE A 31 0.26 15.95 7.88
C PHE A 31 0.75 16.93 8.95
N GLN A 32 1.77 17.69 8.58
CA GLN A 32 2.21 18.88 9.31
C GLN A 32 2.49 20.01 8.32
N SER A 33 2.68 21.22 8.83
CA SER A 33 3.14 22.35 8.02
C SER A 33 4.07 23.22 8.86
N LYS A 34 4.63 24.29 8.26
CA LYS A 34 5.44 25.27 9.00
C LYS A 34 4.71 25.89 10.20
N ARG A 35 3.36 25.87 10.20
CA ARG A 35 2.52 26.50 11.24
C ARG A 35 1.73 25.49 12.07
N LEU A 36 1.68 24.23 11.63
CA LEU A 36 0.81 23.20 12.21
C LEU A 36 1.66 22.00 12.62
N SER A 37 1.52 21.58 13.87
CA SER A 37 2.04 20.31 14.36
C SER A 37 1.40 19.13 13.61
N ALA A 38 2.02 17.95 13.69
CA ALA A 38 1.46 16.71 13.16
C ALA A 38 0.02 16.49 13.65
N ARG A 39 -0.86 16.16 12.71
CA ARG A 39 -2.30 15.99 12.94
C ARG A 39 -2.96 15.17 11.83
N VAL A 40 -4.18 14.72 12.11
CA VAL A 40 -5.00 13.92 11.19
C VAL A 40 -5.69 14.83 10.17
N GLY A 41 -5.62 14.43 8.90
CA GLY A 41 -6.34 15.11 7.82
C GLY A 41 -6.97 14.14 6.82
N ILE A 42 -7.91 14.67 6.03
CA ILE A 42 -8.54 13.98 4.90
C ILE A 42 -8.23 14.73 3.59
N ALA A 43 -7.79 14.02 2.55
CA ALA A 43 -7.51 14.65 1.25
C ALA A 43 -8.79 14.86 0.41
N ILE A 44 -8.89 16.04 -0.24
CA ILE A 44 -9.92 16.37 -1.24
C ILE A 44 -9.34 17.35 -2.27
N GLY A 45 -9.28 16.93 -3.54
CA GLY A 45 -8.64 17.68 -4.62
C GLY A 45 -7.18 18.05 -4.32
N ASP A 46 -6.91 19.35 -4.28
CA ASP A 46 -5.62 19.94 -3.92
C ASP A 46 -5.55 20.35 -2.43
N LYS A 47 -6.56 20.01 -1.63
CA LYS A 47 -6.68 20.38 -0.21
C LYS A 47 -6.58 19.18 0.74
N ILE A 48 -6.34 19.51 2.00
CA ILE A 48 -6.48 18.63 3.17
C ILE A 48 -7.50 19.28 4.10
N VAL A 49 -8.50 18.52 4.52
CA VAL A 49 -9.40 18.89 5.61
C VAL A 49 -8.70 18.58 6.93
N ASP A 50 -8.41 19.60 7.74
CA ASP A 50 -7.84 19.47 9.09
C ASP A 50 -8.94 19.03 10.07
N LEU A 51 -8.88 17.77 10.51
CA LEU A 51 -9.90 17.21 11.40
C LEU A 51 -9.84 17.78 12.81
N SER A 52 -8.68 18.31 13.25
CA SER A 52 -8.61 18.94 14.56
C SER A 52 -9.41 20.23 14.59
N VAL A 53 -9.33 21.03 13.52
CA VAL A 53 -10.13 22.27 13.40
C VAL A 53 -11.62 21.95 13.34
N LEU A 54 -12.03 20.92 12.58
CA LEU A 54 -13.44 20.53 12.55
C LEU A 54 -13.95 20.06 13.92
N HIS A 55 -13.11 19.34 14.67
CA HIS A 55 -13.46 18.90 16.01
C HIS A 55 -13.59 20.06 17.00
N GLU A 56 -12.62 20.98 17.01
CA GLU A 56 -12.62 22.18 17.89
C GLU A 56 -13.84 23.08 17.63
N GLU A 57 -14.28 23.18 16.38
CA GLU A 57 -15.43 24.00 15.96
C GLU A 57 -16.77 23.26 16.11
N GLY A 58 -16.77 22.04 16.67
CA GLY A 58 -17.98 21.31 17.04
C GLY A 58 -18.68 20.58 15.89
N PHE A 59 -18.04 20.43 14.72
CA PHE A 59 -18.65 19.70 13.59
C PHE A 59 -18.89 18.21 13.86
N PHE A 60 -18.24 17.65 14.88
CA PHE A 60 -18.42 16.27 15.33
C PHE A 60 -19.18 16.16 16.66
N ALA A 61 -19.90 17.20 17.09
CA ALA A 61 -20.58 17.19 18.39
C ALA A 61 -21.68 16.11 18.52
N ASP A 62 -22.21 15.60 17.40
CA ASP A 62 -23.14 14.47 17.37
C ASP A 62 -22.45 13.11 17.50
N LEU A 63 -21.12 13.06 17.44
CA LEU A 63 -20.33 11.85 17.59
C LEU A 63 -19.94 11.66 19.04
N THR A 64 -20.56 10.69 19.70
CA THR A 64 -20.15 10.29 21.06
C THR A 64 -18.74 9.71 21.01
N GLN A 65 -17.92 9.96 22.05
CA GLN A 65 -16.65 9.28 22.29
C GLN A 65 -15.47 9.70 21.39
N LEU A 66 -15.41 10.92 20.87
CA LEU A 66 -14.17 11.47 20.33
C LEU A 66 -13.35 12.15 21.43
N PRO A 67 -12.19 11.62 21.84
CA PRO A 67 -11.28 12.32 22.75
C PRO A 67 -10.86 13.67 22.14
N HIS A 68 -10.76 14.71 22.96
CA HIS A 68 -10.47 16.08 22.51
C HIS A 68 -9.24 16.17 21.59
N ASP A 69 -8.17 15.43 21.89
CA ASP A 69 -6.89 15.46 21.17
C ASP A 69 -6.73 14.35 20.13
N ILE A 70 -7.81 13.62 19.78
CA ILE A 70 -7.73 12.44 18.90
C ILE A 70 -7.17 12.75 17.51
N PHE A 71 -7.40 13.97 17.01
CA PHE A 71 -6.89 14.42 15.71
C PHE A 71 -5.57 15.20 15.81
N LEU A 72 -5.08 15.50 17.02
CA LEU A 72 -3.78 16.13 17.29
C LEU A 72 -2.74 15.08 17.68
N ARG A 73 -2.60 14.06 16.83
CA ARG A 73 -1.69 12.92 16.99
C ARG A 73 -0.70 12.86 15.83
N ASP A 74 0.46 12.24 16.09
CA ASP A 74 1.51 11.98 15.11
C ASP A 74 1.29 10.70 14.28
N ALA A 75 0.22 9.95 14.58
CA ALA A 75 -0.16 8.71 13.92
C ALA A 75 -1.67 8.46 14.04
N LEU A 76 -2.24 7.71 13.10
CA LEU A 76 -3.68 7.37 13.06
C LEU A 76 -4.07 6.30 14.08
N ASN A 77 -3.11 5.61 14.74
CA ASN A 77 -3.38 4.43 15.57
C ASN A 77 -4.50 4.66 16.61
N ASP A 78 -4.44 5.75 17.38
CA ASP A 78 -5.44 6.05 18.41
C ASP A 78 -6.83 6.30 17.80
N PHE A 79 -6.89 6.97 16.66
CA PHE A 79 -8.14 7.21 15.93
C PHE A 79 -8.71 5.91 15.35
N ILE A 80 -7.86 5.09 14.75
CA ILE A 80 -8.25 3.77 14.21
C ILE A 80 -8.75 2.86 15.33
N ALA A 81 -8.14 2.93 16.53
CA ALA A 81 -8.53 2.14 17.70
C ALA A 81 -9.92 2.49 18.26
N LEU A 82 -10.52 3.62 17.88
CA LEU A 82 -11.93 3.90 18.17
C LEU A 82 -12.90 2.98 17.41
N GLY A 83 -12.39 2.26 16.39
CA GLY A 83 -13.12 1.26 15.62
C GLY A 83 -13.87 1.83 14.42
N LYS A 84 -14.12 0.95 13.45
CA LYS A 84 -14.76 1.28 12.17
C LYS A 84 -16.04 2.10 12.29
N PRO A 85 -16.98 1.82 13.21
CA PRO A 85 -18.20 2.63 13.32
C PRO A 85 -17.91 4.12 13.54
N VAL A 86 -16.90 4.45 14.34
CA VAL A 86 -16.52 5.85 14.62
C VAL A 86 -15.76 6.44 13.44
N THR A 87 -14.75 5.74 12.91
CA THR A 87 -13.93 6.28 11.82
C THR A 87 -14.72 6.48 10.53
N ARG A 88 -15.65 5.55 10.22
CA ARG A 88 -16.59 5.67 9.12
C ARG A 88 -17.51 6.88 9.29
N ARG A 89 -18.04 7.08 10.50
CA ARG A 89 -18.95 8.20 10.76
C ARG A 89 -18.24 9.57 10.64
N VAL A 90 -16.98 9.66 11.04
CA VAL A 90 -16.15 10.86 10.80
C VAL A 90 -15.96 11.11 9.30
N ARG A 91 -15.64 10.06 8.53
CA ARG A 91 -15.53 10.15 7.07
C ARG A 91 -16.83 10.62 6.42
N GLU A 92 -17.97 10.01 6.78
CA GLU A 92 -19.30 10.40 6.30
C GLU A 92 -19.62 11.84 6.64
N LYS A 93 -19.33 12.28 7.87
CA LYS A 93 -19.55 13.67 8.29
C LYS A 93 -18.72 14.66 7.46
N VAL A 94 -17.45 14.34 7.18
CA VAL A 94 -16.61 15.17 6.30
C VAL A 94 -17.16 15.17 4.87
N GLN A 95 -17.63 14.02 4.37
CA GLN A 95 -18.28 13.94 3.07
C GLN A 95 -19.51 14.85 3.00
N GLU A 96 -20.39 14.79 4.00
CA GLU A 96 -21.57 15.65 4.13
C GLU A 96 -21.19 17.14 4.12
N LEU A 97 -20.14 17.53 4.86
CA LEU A 97 -19.67 18.92 4.94
C LEU A 97 -19.05 19.43 3.63
N LEU A 98 -18.59 18.52 2.76
CA LEU A 98 -17.98 18.85 1.48
C LEU A 98 -19.00 18.94 0.34
N LEU A 99 -20.24 18.47 0.53
CA LEU A 99 -21.29 18.55 -0.49
C LEU A 99 -21.62 20.00 -0.84
N ASP A 100 -21.74 20.32 -2.13
CA ASP A 100 -22.05 21.65 -2.65
C ASP A 100 -23.37 22.26 -2.11
N THR A 101 -24.31 21.38 -1.77
CA THR A 101 -25.60 21.64 -1.12
C THR A 101 -25.50 21.89 0.39
N ASN A 102 -24.33 21.73 1.00
CA ASN A 102 -24.10 21.95 2.41
C ASN A 102 -23.22 23.17 2.66
N ASP A 103 -23.83 24.24 3.18
CA ASP A 103 -23.13 25.49 3.47
C ASP A 103 -22.42 25.50 4.84
N ALA A 104 -22.61 24.46 5.68
CA ALA A 104 -22.19 24.46 7.08
C ALA A 104 -20.69 24.69 7.28
N LEU A 105 -19.82 24.06 6.49
CA LEU A 105 -18.38 24.34 6.48
C LEU A 105 -18.01 25.38 5.42
N LYS A 106 -18.69 25.35 4.27
CA LYS A 106 -18.41 26.22 3.11
C LYS A 106 -18.55 27.71 3.42
N GLU A 107 -19.45 28.10 4.33
CA GLU A 107 -19.64 29.49 4.77
C GLU A 107 -19.12 29.75 6.19
N HIS A 108 -18.57 28.73 6.86
CA HIS A 108 -18.06 28.88 8.21
C HIS A 108 -16.81 29.76 8.27
N THR A 109 -16.67 30.51 9.36
CA THR A 109 -15.50 31.37 9.62
C THR A 109 -14.20 30.55 9.75
N CYS A 110 -14.30 29.29 10.17
CA CYS A 110 -13.15 28.39 10.29
C CYS A 110 -12.68 27.79 8.95
N ARG A 111 -13.43 27.92 7.85
CA ARG A 111 -13.13 27.26 6.56
C ARG A 111 -11.69 27.44 6.12
N GLY A 112 -11.17 28.67 6.22
CA GLY A 112 -9.80 28.98 5.82
C GLY A 112 -8.73 28.30 6.69
N LYS A 113 -9.06 27.94 7.94
CA LYS A 113 -8.20 27.16 8.83
C LYS A 113 -8.35 25.65 8.60
N ALA A 114 -9.58 25.20 8.34
CA ALA A 114 -9.89 23.79 8.14
C ALA A 114 -9.41 23.27 6.78
N MET A 115 -9.27 24.12 5.76
CA MET A 115 -8.88 23.72 4.41
C MET A 115 -7.42 24.11 4.12
N VAL A 116 -6.51 23.17 4.28
CA VAL A 116 -5.06 23.36 4.08
C VAL A 116 -4.67 23.02 2.64
N ASN A 117 -3.80 23.81 2.02
CA ASN A 117 -3.23 23.47 0.69
C ASN A 117 -2.30 22.25 0.81
N ARG A 118 -2.49 21.22 -0.02
CA ARG A 118 -1.61 20.03 -0.02
C ARG A 118 -0.14 20.38 -0.32
N THR A 119 0.11 21.42 -1.11
CA THR A 119 1.47 21.90 -1.43
C THR A 119 2.17 22.58 -0.25
N GLU A 120 1.43 22.99 0.78
CA GLU A 120 1.99 23.57 2.01
C GLU A 120 2.19 22.52 3.11
N ALA A 121 1.69 21.31 2.89
CA ALA A 121 1.72 20.22 3.85
C ALA A 121 2.90 19.26 3.56
N GLN A 122 3.57 18.85 4.63
CA GLN A 122 4.45 17.70 4.62
C GLN A 122 3.67 16.51 5.14
N MET A 123 3.55 15.46 4.33
CA MET A 123 2.97 14.19 4.75
C MET A 123 3.96 13.42 5.62
N LEU A 124 3.44 12.74 6.64
CA LEU A 124 4.20 11.88 7.56
C LEU A 124 3.75 10.42 7.40
N MET A 125 4.39 9.51 8.15
CA MET A 125 3.90 8.14 8.27
C MET A 125 2.47 8.13 8.83
N PRO A 126 1.52 7.45 8.18
CA PRO A 126 0.13 7.46 8.61
C PRO A 126 -0.10 6.70 9.92
N VAL A 127 0.69 5.65 10.19
CA VAL A 127 0.60 4.84 11.40
C VAL A 127 1.98 4.56 11.97
N LYS A 128 2.03 4.35 13.29
CA LYS A 128 3.13 3.65 13.95
C LYS A 128 2.91 2.16 13.70
N VAL A 129 3.73 1.58 12.83
CA VAL A 129 3.67 0.15 12.51
C VAL A 129 4.25 -0.63 13.69
N GLY A 130 3.44 -1.48 14.31
CA GLY A 130 3.90 -2.42 15.33
C GLY A 130 4.67 -3.55 14.66
N ASP A 131 3.93 -4.43 14.00
CA ASP A 131 4.46 -5.52 13.20
C ASP A 131 4.17 -5.32 11.70
N TYR A 132 5.11 -5.80 10.88
CA TYR A 132 5.00 -5.83 9.42
C TYR A 132 5.14 -7.27 8.94
N THR A 133 4.20 -7.72 8.13
CA THR A 133 4.27 -9.01 7.44
C THR A 133 4.12 -8.82 5.95
N ASP A 134 4.95 -9.52 5.21
CA ASP A 134 4.94 -9.51 3.76
C ASP A 134 4.48 -10.88 3.26
N PHE A 135 3.43 -10.89 2.44
CA PHE A 135 2.90 -12.11 1.85
C PHE A 135 3.57 -12.40 0.50
N TYR A 136 3.14 -13.48 -0.15
CA TYR A 136 3.68 -13.89 -1.43
C TYR A 136 2.55 -14.34 -2.37
N SER A 137 1.54 -13.48 -2.53
CA SER A 137 0.19 -13.91 -2.93
C SER A 137 -0.15 -13.80 -4.41
N SER A 138 0.81 -13.36 -5.24
CA SER A 138 0.67 -13.27 -6.71
C SER A 138 1.16 -14.56 -7.36
N ILE A 139 0.29 -15.27 -8.08
CA ILE A 139 0.63 -16.56 -8.69
C ILE A 139 1.60 -16.37 -9.85
N GLU A 140 1.44 -15.31 -10.63
CA GLU A 140 2.32 -14.94 -11.74
C GLU A 140 3.72 -14.62 -11.21
N HIS A 141 3.82 -13.82 -10.15
CA HIS A 141 5.11 -13.48 -9.56
C HIS A 141 5.81 -14.73 -9.02
N ALA A 142 5.12 -15.56 -8.23
CA ALA A 142 5.66 -16.80 -7.69
C ALA A 142 6.12 -17.77 -8.78
N THR A 143 5.38 -17.84 -9.89
CA THR A 143 5.71 -18.66 -11.06
C THR A 143 6.92 -18.10 -11.80
N ASN A 144 7.01 -16.79 -12.01
CA ASN A 144 8.13 -16.13 -12.66
C ASN A 144 9.44 -16.36 -11.88
N VAL A 145 9.44 -16.07 -10.58
CA VAL A 145 10.60 -16.30 -9.71
C VAL A 145 10.95 -17.79 -9.68
N GLY A 146 9.96 -18.67 -9.52
CA GLY A 146 10.16 -20.12 -9.59
C GLY A 146 10.84 -20.57 -10.87
N THR A 147 10.41 -20.06 -12.01
CA THR A 147 10.97 -20.36 -13.34
C THR A 147 12.43 -19.90 -13.48
N MET A 148 12.81 -18.78 -12.84
CA MET A 148 14.19 -18.25 -12.92
C MET A 148 15.19 -18.95 -12.01
N PHE A 149 14.71 -19.58 -10.93
CA PHE A 149 15.55 -20.19 -9.89
C PHE A 149 15.42 -21.71 -9.81
N ARG A 150 14.37 -22.29 -10.38
CA ARG A 150 14.06 -23.73 -10.42
C ARG A 150 13.70 -24.15 -11.84
N ASP A 151 13.25 -25.39 -11.99
CA ASP A 151 12.67 -25.91 -13.23
C ASP A 151 11.32 -25.22 -13.52
N PRO A 152 11.07 -24.69 -14.73
CA PRO A 152 9.78 -24.12 -15.13
C PRO A 152 8.57 -25.04 -14.85
N ASN A 153 8.74 -26.37 -14.96
CA ASN A 153 7.65 -27.31 -14.69
C ASN A 153 7.32 -27.45 -13.20
N ASN A 154 8.22 -26.99 -12.33
CA ASN A 154 8.13 -27.06 -10.87
C ASN A 154 8.33 -25.66 -10.26
N ALA A 155 7.84 -24.63 -10.95
CA ALA A 155 8.03 -23.24 -10.57
C ALA A 155 7.43 -22.93 -9.19
N LEU A 156 6.20 -23.37 -8.91
CA LEU A 156 5.58 -23.19 -7.59
C LEU A 156 6.01 -24.31 -6.63
N LEU A 157 6.33 -23.92 -5.38
CA LEU A 157 6.55 -24.91 -4.32
C LEU A 157 5.21 -25.54 -3.91
N PRO A 158 5.19 -26.80 -3.42
CA PRO A 158 3.96 -27.54 -3.18
C PRO A 158 2.96 -26.84 -2.26
N ASN A 159 3.44 -26.08 -1.27
CA ASN A 159 2.60 -25.40 -0.28
C ASN A 159 1.89 -24.15 -0.81
N TRP A 160 2.38 -23.53 -1.91
CA TRP A 160 1.99 -22.18 -2.31
C TRP A 160 0.49 -22.06 -2.65
N LYS A 161 -0.10 -23.10 -3.26
CA LYS A 161 -1.54 -23.17 -3.57
C LYS A 161 -2.42 -23.62 -2.40
N HIS A 162 -1.84 -23.95 -1.24
CA HIS A 162 -2.58 -24.43 -0.08
C HIS A 162 -2.67 -23.41 1.06
N LEU A 163 -1.76 -22.43 1.11
CA LEU A 163 -1.77 -21.35 2.09
C LEU A 163 -1.12 -20.08 1.52
N PRO A 164 -1.55 -18.88 1.97
CA PRO A 164 -0.89 -17.63 1.62
C PRO A 164 0.46 -17.54 2.37
N VAL A 165 1.52 -17.99 1.72
CA VAL A 165 2.88 -17.93 2.30
C VAL A 165 3.23 -16.48 2.60
N GLY A 166 3.86 -16.23 3.76
CA GLY A 166 4.35 -14.92 4.16
C GLY A 166 5.47 -15.02 5.18
N TYR A 167 6.11 -13.90 5.49
CA TYR A 167 7.19 -13.78 6.46
C TYR A 167 7.13 -12.45 7.20
N HIS A 168 7.74 -12.40 8.39
CA HIS A 168 7.84 -11.17 9.15
C HIS A 168 8.86 -10.23 8.48
N GLY A 169 8.40 -9.06 8.06
CA GLY A 169 9.24 -7.99 7.55
C GLY A 169 9.80 -7.11 8.66
N ARG A 170 10.46 -6.01 8.29
CA ARG A 170 11.06 -5.08 9.26
C ARG A 170 10.29 -3.76 9.37
N ALA A 171 9.50 -3.61 10.43
CA ALA A 171 8.71 -2.40 10.66
C ALA A 171 9.55 -1.11 10.78
N SER A 172 10.73 -1.17 11.41
CA SER A 172 11.56 0.03 11.67
C SER A 172 12.12 0.72 10.43
N SER A 173 12.13 0.04 9.29
CA SER A 173 12.67 0.54 8.01
C SER A 173 11.55 0.90 7.02
N ILE A 174 10.29 0.94 7.47
CA ILE A 174 9.19 1.45 6.66
C ILE A 174 9.20 2.98 6.71
N ILE A 175 9.28 3.60 5.53
CA ILE A 175 9.41 5.04 5.36
C ILE A 175 8.26 5.59 4.51
N PRO A 176 7.87 6.86 4.70
CA PRO A 176 6.85 7.48 3.87
C PRO A 176 7.45 7.86 2.51
N SER A 177 6.56 8.02 1.52
CA SER A 177 6.87 8.62 0.21
C SER A 177 7.72 9.91 0.34
N GLY A 178 8.67 10.08 -0.57
CA GLY A 178 9.59 11.21 -0.64
C GLY A 178 10.90 11.04 0.15
N VAL A 179 11.01 10.02 1.01
CA VAL A 179 12.25 9.72 1.74
C VAL A 179 13.20 8.93 0.81
N PRO A 180 14.44 9.42 0.56
CA PRO A 180 15.40 8.68 -0.26
C PRO A 180 15.97 7.47 0.49
N ILE A 181 16.38 6.45 -0.27
CA ILE A 181 17.01 5.25 0.26
C ILE A 181 18.47 5.18 -0.18
N TYR A 182 19.34 4.61 0.64
CA TYR A 182 20.71 4.32 0.25
C TYR A 182 20.80 2.90 -0.27
N ARG A 183 21.50 2.69 -1.40
CA ARG A 183 21.85 1.35 -1.87
C ARG A 183 22.52 0.57 -0.73
N PRO A 184 22.00 -0.61 -0.34
CA PRO A 184 22.57 -1.36 0.77
C PRO A 184 23.92 -1.95 0.38
N LYS A 185 24.78 -2.11 1.37
CA LYS A 185 25.95 -2.99 1.29
C LYS A 185 25.63 -4.31 1.97
N GLY A 186 26.20 -5.40 1.47
CA GLY A 186 26.04 -6.71 2.08
C GLY A 186 26.96 -7.74 1.47
N GLN A 187 26.77 -8.98 1.90
CA GLN A 187 27.44 -10.12 1.29
C GLN A 187 26.64 -10.61 0.09
N TYR A 188 27.31 -10.95 -1.00
CA TYR A 188 26.70 -11.61 -2.15
C TYR A 188 27.62 -12.71 -2.67
N LYS A 189 27.03 -13.73 -3.28
CA LYS A 189 27.78 -14.84 -3.91
C LYS A 189 27.06 -15.31 -5.17
N ASP A 190 27.60 -14.94 -6.33
CA ASP A 190 27.13 -15.49 -7.60
C ASP A 190 27.58 -16.95 -7.77
N PRO A 191 26.90 -17.74 -8.63
CA PRO A 191 27.24 -19.15 -8.85
C PRO A 191 28.70 -19.41 -9.24
N ASN A 192 29.32 -18.47 -9.95
CA ASN A 192 30.71 -18.58 -10.44
C ASN A 192 31.77 -18.11 -9.42
N MET A 193 31.36 -17.66 -8.23
CA MET A 193 32.27 -17.21 -7.18
C MET A 193 32.58 -18.36 -6.23
N GLU A 194 33.85 -18.53 -5.84
CA GLU A 194 34.23 -19.56 -4.85
C GLU A 194 33.81 -19.15 -3.43
N VAL A 195 34.02 -17.88 -3.05
CA VAL A 195 33.69 -17.30 -1.74
C VAL A 195 32.80 -16.06 -1.92
N PRO A 196 31.97 -15.69 -0.93
CA PRO A 196 31.19 -14.45 -1.00
C PRO A 196 32.09 -13.22 -0.98
N GLU A 197 31.62 -12.14 -1.59
CA GLU A 197 32.23 -10.80 -1.49
C GLU A 197 31.35 -9.87 -0.65
N PHE A 198 31.93 -8.75 -0.19
CA PHE A 198 31.23 -7.67 0.49
C PHE A 198 31.30 -6.38 -0.32
N GLY A 199 30.16 -5.74 -0.54
CA GLY A 199 30.10 -4.47 -1.27
C GLY A 199 28.67 -3.95 -1.44
N PRO A 200 28.48 -2.86 -2.19
CA PRO A 200 27.16 -2.38 -2.59
C PRO A 200 26.39 -3.45 -3.38
N SER A 201 25.08 -3.55 -3.19
CA SER A 201 24.22 -4.43 -3.98
C SER A 201 24.29 -4.08 -5.46
N ARG A 202 24.46 -5.10 -6.30
CA ARG A 202 24.55 -5.03 -7.77
C ARG A 202 23.20 -5.31 -8.44
N ARG A 203 22.19 -5.73 -7.67
CA ARG A 203 20.84 -6.10 -8.15
C ARG A 203 19.77 -5.51 -7.24
N LEU A 204 19.76 -4.18 -7.13
CA LEU A 204 18.73 -3.43 -6.40
C LEU A 204 17.44 -3.39 -7.22
N ASP A 205 16.32 -3.61 -6.58
CA ASP A 205 15.03 -3.82 -7.21
C ASP A 205 13.91 -3.17 -6.41
N PHE A 206 12.80 -2.88 -7.08
CA PHE A 206 11.53 -2.55 -6.45
C PHE A 206 10.62 -3.79 -6.44
N GLU A 207 9.62 -3.78 -5.56
CA GLU A 207 8.50 -4.71 -5.59
C GLU A 207 7.21 -3.92 -5.53
N LEU A 208 6.40 -3.96 -6.60
CA LEU A 208 5.09 -3.32 -6.65
C LEU A 208 4.14 -4.06 -5.73
N GLU A 209 3.70 -3.41 -4.67
CA GLU A 209 2.80 -4.00 -3.69
C GLU A 209 1.71 -3.05 -3.23
N MET A 210 0.74 -3.62 -2.55
CA MET A 210 -0.18 -2.88 -1.68
C MET A 210 -0.12 -3.49 -0.29
N ALA A 211 -0.35 -2.65 0.72
CA ALA A 211 -0.45 -3.12 2.09
C ALA A 211 -1.75 -2.67 2.73
N PHE A 212 -2.35 -3.56 3.50
CA PHE A 212 -3.48 -3.21 4.34
C PHE A 212 -3.02 -2.94 5.78
N ILE A 213 -3.76 -2.06 6.46
CA ILE A 213 -3.51 -1.66 7.84
C ILE A 213 -4.56 -2.30 8.74
N VAL A 214 -4.12 -3.02 9.76
CA VAL A 214 -5.00 -3.62 10.77
C VAL A 214 -5.69 -2.50 11.57
N GLY A 215 -7.01 -2.56 11.60
CA GLY A 215 -7.89 -1.61 12.29
C GLY A 215 -8.45 -2.09 13.62
N LYS A 216 -8.25 -3.37 13.97
CA LYS A 216 -8.81 -3.95 15.20
C LYS A 216 -7.89 -5.03 15.79
N THR A 217 -7.49 -4.82 17.04
CA THR A 217 -6.63 -5.74 17.80
C THR A 217 -7.36 -7.05 18.14
N THR A 218 -6.63 -8.18 18.10
CA THR A 218 -7.06 -9.48 18.64
C THR A 218 -6.28 -9.81 19.91
N LYS A 219 -6.79 -10.74 20.75
CA LYS A 219 -5.98 -11.28 21.85
C LYS A 219 -5.14 -12.45 21.34
N MET A 220 -4.01 -12.68 22.00
CA MET A 220 -3.20 -13.87 21.72
C MET A 220 -4.04 -15.13 21.97
N GLY A 221 -4.04 -16.05 21.00
CA GLY A 221 -4.87 -17.24 20.98
C GLY A 221 -6.18 -17.09 20.20
N ASP A 222 -6.62 -15.87 19.89
CA ASP A 222 -7.79 -15.64 19.04
C ASP A 222 -7.39 -15.72 17.55
N SER A 223 -8.32 -16.16 16.71
CA SER A 223 -8.19 -16.18 15.24
C SER A 223 -9.30 -15.36 14.58
N VAL A 224 -9.02 -14.80 13.42
CA VAL A 224 -10.00 -14.06 12.59
C VAL A 224 -10.40 -14.95 11.42
N SER A 225 -11.70 -15.14 11.18
CA SER A 225 -12.17 -15.86 9.98
C SER A 225 -12.07 -14.98 8.73
N THR A 226 -12.10 -15.60 7.55
CA THR A 226 -12.21 -14.87 6.27
C THR A 226 -13.41 -13.92 6.25
N ASP A 227 -14.57 -14.34 6.77
CA ASP A 227 -15.78 -13.51 6.84
C ASP A 227 -15.62 -12.26 7.72
N GLN A 228 -14.79 -12.34 8.77
CA GLN A 228 -14.54 -11.24 9.71
C GLN A 228 -13.28 -10.43 9.37
N ALA A 229 -12.47 -10.91 8.43
CA ALA A 229 -11.15 -10.35 8.18
C ALA A 229 -11.22 -8.88 7.76
N GLU A 230 -12.13 -8.53 6.85
CA GLU A 230 -12.24 -7.14 6.41
C GLU A 230 -12.67 -6.19 7.53
N ASP A 231 -13.47 -6.63 8.51
CA ASP A 231 -13.81 -5.81 9.70
C ASP A 231 -12.58 -5.45 10.54
N HIS A 232 -11.53 -6.26 10.45
CA HIS A 232 -10.23 -6.01 11.08
C HIS A 232 -9.29 -5.17 10.22
N ILE A 233 -9.66 -4.77 9.01
CA ILE A 233 -8.82 -3.99 8.10
C ILE A 233 -9.37 -2.55 7.99
N PHE A 234 -8.55 -1.57 8.35
CA PHE A 234 -8.93 -0.15 8.28
C PHE A 234 -8.92 0.38 6.85
N GLY A 235 -7.85 0.10 6.11
CA GLY A 235 -7.67 0.59 4.75
C GLY A 235 -6.34 0.13 4.16
N MET A 236 -6.04 0.63 2.96
CA MET A 236 -4.90 0.22 2.16
C MET A 236 -4.01 1.40 1.76
N VAL A 237 -2.74 1.08 1.48
CA VAL A 237 -1.71 1.98 0.95
C VAL A 237 -0.96 1.28 -0.19
N LEU A 238 -0.31 2.06 -1.05
CA LEU A 238 0.73 1.53 -1.95
C LEU A 238 1.96 1.17 -1.11
N PHE A 239 2.66 0.12 -1.51
CA PHE A 239 3.83 -0.38 -0.81
C PHE A 239 4.92 -0.73 -1.83
N ASN A 240 6.17 -0.34 -1.54
CA ASN A 240 7.34 -0.74 -2.31
C ASN A 240 8.32 -1.46 -1.39
N ASP A 241 8.44 -2.78 -1.54
CA ASP A 241 9.38 -3.58 -0.76
C ASP A 241 10.75 -3.65 -1.45
N TRP A 242 11.59 -2.66 -1.18
CA TRP A 242 12.90 -2.55 -1.82
C TRP A 242 13.73 -3.80 -1.57
N SER A 243 14.35 -4.30 -2.63
CA SER A 243 14.97 -5.62 -2.61
C SER A 243 16.38 -5.60 -3.18
N ALA A 244 17.35 -6.06 -2.41
CA ALA A 244 18.72 -6.31 -2.87
C ALA A 244 18.87 -7.79 -3.22
N ARG A 245 18.55 -8.15 -4.47
CA ARG A 245 18.37 -9.54 -4.93
C ARG A 245 19.61 -10.41 -4.78
N ASP A 246 20.79 -9.81 -4.93
CA ASP A 246 22.07 -10.50 -4.81
C ASP A 246 22.44 -10.81 -3.34
N ILE A 247 22.11 -9.92 -2.42
CA ILE A 247 22.22 -10.16 -0.98
C ILE A 247 21.20 -11.23 -0.56
N GLN A 248 19.94 -11.03 -0.96
CA GLN A 248 18.83 -11.94 -0.65
C GLN A 248 19.14 -13.38 -1.10
N ALA A 249 19.60 -13.57 -2.33
CA ALA A 249 19.88 -14.90 -2.89
C ALA A 249 20.94 -15.67 -2.11
N TRP A 250 21.88 -14.97 -1.46
CA TRP A 250 22.93 -15.60 -0.65
C TRP A 250 22.47 -15.94 0.77
N GLU A 251 21.63 -15.09 1.38
CA GLU A 251 21.28 -15.24 2.80
C GLU A 251 20.03 -16.08 3.07
N TYR A 252 19.09 -16.17 2.12
CA TYR A 252 17.70 -16.54 2.47
C TYR A 252 17.50 -18.01 2.83
N VAL A 253 18.45 -18.89 2.51
CA VAL A 253 18.32 -20.32 2.83
C VAL A 253 18.97 -20.60 4.18
N PRO A 254 18.26 -21.20 5.16
CA PRO A 254 16.87 -21.67 5.12
C PRO A 254 15.83 -20.72 5.75
N LEU A 255 16.24 -19.55 6.23
CA LEU A 255 15.45 -18.74 7.17
C LEU A 255 14.53 -17.68 6.53
N GLY A 256 14.56 -17.55 5.22
CA GLY A 256 13.82 -16.54 4.47
C GLY A 256 14.58 -15.22 4.29
N PRO A 257 13.98 -14.24 3.58
CA PRO A 257 14.59 -12.94 3.31
C PRO A 257 14.90 -12.17 4.60
N PHE A 258 16.03 -11.47 4.64
CA PHE A 258 16.42 -10.65 5.78
C PHE A 258 17.04 -9.30 5.36
N LEU A 259 18.37 -9.20 5.26
CA LEU A 259 19.05 -7.94 4.89
C LEU A 259 18.83 -7.54 3.43
N GLY A 260 18.47 -8.51 2.59
CA GLY A 260 17.99 -8.27 1.23
C GLY A 260 16.70 -7.46 1.16
N LYS A 261 15.99 -7.26 2.28
CA LYS A 261 14.72 -6.53 2.38
C LYS A 261 14.75 -5.40 3.42
N SER A 262 15.30 -5.67 4.60
CA SER A 262 15.14 -4.82 5.79
C SER A 262 15.84 -3.44 5.74
N PHE A 263 16.42 -3.05 4.61
CA PHE A 263 17.11 -1.77 4.47
C PHE A 263 16.14 -0.62 4.17
N ALA A 264 15.01 -0.89 3.50
CA ALA A 264 13.94 0.07 3.28
C ALA A 264 12.67 -0.63 2.75
N SER A 265 11.51 -0.17 3.19
CA SER A 265 10.25 -0.34 2.46
C SER A 265 9.54 1.02 2.42
N SER A 266 8.95 1.42 1.30
CA SER A 266 8.31 2.74 1.16
C SER A 266 6.80 2.60 1.06
N ILE A 267 6.03 3.54 1.64
CA ILE A 267 4.56 3.54 1.52
C ILE A 267 3.97 4.88 1.08
N SER A 268 2.79 4.83 0.46
CA SER A 268 2.00 6.05 0.20
C SER A 268 1.43 6.62 1.50
N PRO A 269 1.35 7.95 1.65
CA PRO A 269 0.98 8.58 2.93
C PRO A 269 -0.52 8.60 3.22
N TRP A 270 -1.36 8.32 2.22
CA TRP A 270 -2.81 8.36 2.32
C TRP A 270 -3.37 6.95 2.44
N VAL A 271 -4.09 6.69 3.53
CA VAL A 271 -4.78 5.43 3.78
C VAL A 271 -6.18 5.50 3.18
N VAL A 272 -6.38 4.80 2.07
CA VAL A 272 -7.69 4.66 1.43
C VAL A 272 -8.48 3.61 2.22
N THR A 273 -9.60 4.02 2.82
CA THR A 273 -10.42 3.16 3.68
C THR A 273 -11.11 2.04 2.90
N MET A 274 -11.37 0.91 3.54
CA MET A 274 -12.12 -0.19 2.91
C MET A 274 -13.50 0.26 2.39
N GLU A 275 -14.16 1.18 3.08
CA GLU A 275 -15.46 1.74 2.67
C GLU A 275 -15.39 2.51 1.34
N ALA A 276 -14.23 3.09 1.01
CA ALA A 276 -14.02 3.78 -0.27
C ALA A 276 -13.84 2.77 -1.41
N LEU A 277 -13.26 1.62 -1.10
CA LEU A 277 -12.93 0.57 -2.07
C LEU A 277 -14.13 -0.32 -2.42
N GLU A 278 -15.17 -0.33 -1.59
CA GLU A 278 -16.31 -1.24 -1.73
C GLU A 278 -16.93 -1.26 -3.13
N HIS A 279 -17.10 -0.10 -3.76
CA HIS A 279 -17.70 -0.01 -5.11
C HIS A 279 -16.85 -0.66 -6.22
N PHE A 280 -15.56 -0.86 -5.94
CA PHE A 280 -14.56 -1.44 -6.84
C PHE A 280 -14.27 -2.91 -6.51
N ARG A 281 -15.03 -3.51 -5.58
CA ARG A 281 -14.99 -4.94 -5.31
C ARG A 281 -15.38 -5.74 -6.55
N VAL A 282 -14.62 -6.78 -6.85
CA VAL A 282 -14.79 -7.65 -8.00
C VAL A 282 -14.50 -9.10 -7.60
N LYS A 283 -14.99 -10.05 -8.41
CA LYS A 283 -14.58 -11.45 -8.29
C LYS A 283 -13.08 -11.58 -8.53
N GLY A 284 -12.40 -12.26 -7.60
CA GLY A 284 -10.97 -12.56 -7.70
C GLY A 284 -10.66 -13.73 -8.65
N PRO A 285 -9.37 -14.10 -8.80
CA PRO A 285 -8.97 -15.27 -9.56
C PRO A 285 -9.57 -16.56 -9.01
N GLU A 286 -9.83 -17.54 -9.89
CA GLU A 286 -10.33 -18.84 -9.44
C GLU A 286 -9.19 -19.66 -8.82
N GLN A 287 -9.43 -20.18 -7.61
CA GLN A 287 -8.51 -21.10 -6.95
C GLN A 287 -8.80 -22.53 -7.43
N ASP A 288 -7.95 -23.04 -8.32
CA ASP A 288 -8.09 -24.36 -8.96
C ASP A 288 -7.83 -25.55 -8.03
N VAL A 289 -7.11 -25.30 -6.92
CA VAL A 289 -6.92 -26.26 -5.84
C VAL A 289 -7.88 -25.90 -4.70
N PRO A 290 -8.73 -26.84 -4.24
CA PRO A 290 -9.61 -26.57 -3.11
C PRO A 290 -8.82 -26.15 -1.87
N VAL A 291 -9.17 -24.98 -1.33
CA VAL A 291 -8.60 -24.49 -0.06
C VAL A 291 -9.26 -25.19 1.12
N LEU A 292 -8.53 -25.25 2.25
CA LEU A 292 -9.10 -25.75 3.51
C LEU A 292 -10.23 -24.83 4.00
N PRO A 293 -11.20 -25.34 4.79
CA PRO A 293 -12.39 -24.58 5.18
C PRO A 293 -12.13 -23.20 5.81
N TYR A 294 -11.03 -23.04 6.58
CA TYR A 294 -10.69 -21.78 7.23
C TYR A 294 -10.24 -20.66 6.26
N LEU A 295 -9.90 -21.01 5.01
CA LEU A 295 -9.54 -20.10 3.94
C LEU A 295 -10.64 -19.95 2.89
N ALA A 296 -11.77 -20.65 3.03
CA ALA A 296 -12.88 -20.49 2.11
C ALA A 296 -13.50 -19.10 2.29
N CYS A 297 -13.88 -18.48 1.19
CA CYS A 297 -14.57 -17.18 1.16
C CYS A 297 -15.93 -17.36 0.49
N GLU A 298 -17.01 -16.93 1.16
CA GLU A 298 -18.34 -16.87 0.54
C GLU A 298 -18.52 -15.58 -0.29
N ALA A 299 -17.82 -14.51 0.07
CA ALA A 299 -17.86 -13.21 -0.59
C ALA A 299 -16.63 -12.96 -1.48
N ASP A 300 -16.77 -12.01 -2.40
CA ASP A 300 -15.66 -11.51 -3.20
C ASP A 300 -14.76 -10.60 -2.36
N HIS A 301 -13.44 -10.80 -2.40
CA HIS A 301 -12.45 -10.03 -1.63
C HIS A 301 -11.33 -9.42 -2.50
N ALA A 302 -11.54 -9.36 -3.82
CA ALA A 302 -10.63 -8.68 -4.74
C ALA A 302 -11.15 -7.27 -5.06
N PHE A 303 -10.23 -6.36 -5.38
CA PHE A 303 -10.54 -4.97 -5.69
C PHE A 303 -9.88 -4.58 -7.02
N ASP A 304 -10.64 -3.92 -7.90
CA ASP A 304 -10.13 -3.39 -9.16
C ASP A 304 -9.32 -2.09 -8.92
N ILE A 305 -8.05 -2.27 -8.58
CA ILE A 305 -7.10 -1.19 -8.31
C ILE A 305 -6.03 -1.25 -9.39
N GLN A 306 -6.07 -0.30 -10.32
CA GLN A 306 -5.05 -0.15 -11.35
C GLN A 306 -3.76 0.37 -10.71
N LEU A 307 -2.63 -0.24 -11.07
CA LEU A 307 -1.33 0.05 -10.50
C LEU A 307 -0.32 0.35 -11.60
N GLU A 308 0.49 1.38 -11.39
CA GLU A 308 1.54 1.79 -12.33
C GLU A 308 2.86 2.00 -11.61
N VAL A 309 3.96 1.60 -12.24
CA VAL A 309 5.32 1.89 -11.76
C VAL A 309 6.06 2.68 -12.82
N PHE A 310 6.78 3.71 -12.37
CA PHE A 310 7.64 4.53 -13.19
C PHE A 310 9.08 4.50 -12.64
N ILE A 311 10.04 4.53 -13.55
CA ILE A 311 11.46 4.76 -13.23
C ILE A 311 11.85 6.10 -13.86
N GLN A 312 12.39 6.99 -13.04
CA GLN A 312 12.90 8.27 -13.48
C GLN A 312 14.39 8.37 -13.17
N PRO A 313 15.26 8.28 -14.20
CA PRO A 313 16.67 8.60 -14.04
C PRO A 313 16.89 10.07 -13.63
N GLU A 314 18.04 10.37 -13.04
CA GLU A 314 18.38 11.74 -12.63
C GLU A 314 18.32 12.70 -13.83
N GLU A 315 17.61 13.82 -13.64
CA GLU A 315 17.39 14.86 -14.67
C GLU A 315 16.71 14.37 -15.98
N SER A 316 16.07 13.19 -15.96
CA SER A 316 15.38 12.61 -17.13
C SER A 316 13.87 12.50 -16.91
N THR A 317 13.16 12.13 -17.98
CA THR A 317 11.71 11.89 -17.98
C THR A 317 11.37 10.55 -17.33
N ALA A 318 10.32 10.50 -16.51
CA ALA A 318 9.85 9.26 -15.91
C ALA A 318 9.27 8.32 -16.98
N SER A 319 9.76 7.08 -17.03
CA SER A 319 9.31 6.03 -17.93
C SER A 319 8.36 5.10 -17.21
N LYS A 320 7.17 4.82 -17.76
CA LYS A 320 6.28 3.80 -17.21
C LYS A 320 6.81 2.41 -17.55
N VAL A 321 7.14 1.63 -16.53
CA VAL A 321 7.76 0.30 -16.69
C VAL A 321 6.82 -0.86 -16.37
N CYS A 322 5.75 -0.60 -15.62
CA CYS A 322 4.74 -1.61 -15.28
C CYS A 322 3.33 -0.98 -15.26
N THR A 323 2.35 -1.69 -15.81
CA THR A 323 0.91 -1.45 -15.60
C THR A 323 0.26 -2.78 -15.16
N SER A 324 -0.19 -2.85 -13.91
CA SER A 324 -0.75 -4.06 -13.31
C SER A 324 -2.06 -3.76 -12.57
N ASN A 325 -2.60 -4.74 -11.85
CA ASN A 325 -3.83 -4.56 -11.08
C ASN A 325 -3.87 -5.45 -9.83
N PHE A 326 -4.35 -4.91 -8.72
CA PHE A 326 -4.48 -5.66 -7.47
C PHE A 326 -5.47 -6.83 -7.55
N LYS A 327 -6.44 -6.80 -8.48
CA LYS A 327 -7.40 -7.90 -8.66
C LYS A 327 -6.79 -9.22 -9.12
N TYR A 328 -5.51 -9.24 -9.52
CA TYR A 328 -4.80 -10.45 -9.92
C TYR A 328 -4.29 -11.29 -8.74
N MET A 329 -4.35 -10.78 -7.51
CA MET A 329 -3.87 -11.51 -6.35
C MET A 329 -4.65 -12.81 -6.13
N TYR A 330 -3.93 -13.94 -6.11
CA TYR A 330 -4.51 -15.28 -5.94
C TYR A 330 -5.01 -15.51 -4.52
N TRP A 331 -4.23 -15.05 -3.54
CA TRP A 331 -4.67 -15.00 -2.14
C TRP A 331 -5.13 -13.58 -1.82
N ASN A 332 -6.39 -13.45 -1.43
CA ASN A 332 -6.98 -12.17 -1.10
C ASN A 332 -6.65 -11.72 0.34
N ILE A 333 -6.91 -10.46 0.67
CA ILE A 333 -6.60 -9.87 1.99
C ILE A 333 -7.31 -10.57 3.15
N ALA A 334 -8.49 -11.14 2.91
CA ALA A 334 -9.24 -11.86 3.94
C ALA A 334 -8.57 -13.19 4.28
N GLN A 335 -8.14 -13.94 3.26
CA GLN A 335 -7.37 -15.18 3.42
C GLN A 335 -6.01 -14.92 4.08
N GLN A 336 -5.32 -13.84 3.70
CA GLN A 336 -4.04 -13.44 4.29
C GLN A 336 -4.18 -13.23 5.81
N LEU A 337 -5.13 -12.40 6.25
CA LEU A 337 -5.33 -12.13 7.67
C LEU A 337 -5.85 -13.36 8.44
N ALA A 338 -6.76 -14.15 7.82
CA ALA A 338 -7.25 -15.37 8.42
C ALA A 338 -6.12 -16.39 8.64
N HIS A 339 -5.24 -16.55 7.66
CA HIS A 339 -4.07 -17.42 7.81
C HIS A 339 -3.09 -16.90 8.85
N HIS A 340 -2.81 -15.61 8.88
CA HIS A 340 -1.88 -15.01 9.84
C HIS A 340 -2.30 -15.31 11.28
N THR A 341 -3.60 -15.24 11.57
CA THR A 341 -4.14 -15.37 12.92
C THR A 341 -4.56 -16.81 13.29
N ILE A 342 -4.53 -17.77 12.35
CA ILE A 342 -5.08 -19.12 12.57
C ILE A 342 -4.38 -19.90 13.69
N ASN A 343 -3.12 -19.58 13.98
CA ASN A 343 -2.35 -20.21 15.05
C ASN A 343 -2.46 -19.48 16.40
N GLY A 344 -3.30 -18.43 16.48
CA GLY A 344 -3.43 -17.57 17.66
C GLY A 344 -2.45 -16.40 17.72
N CYS A 345 -1.70 -16.12 16.65
CA CYS A 345 -0.93 -14.88 16.52
C CYS A 345 -1.89 -13.68 16.62
N ASN A 346 -1.65 -12.80 17.59
CA ASN A 346 -2.41 -11.58 17.73
C ASN A 346 -1.97 -10.53 16.72
N VAL A 347 -2.92 -9.72 16.27
CA VAL A 347 -2.66 -8.53 15.46
C VAL A 347 -3.07 -7.29 16.25
N ASN A 348 -2.43 -6.16 15.98
CA ASN A 348 -2.62 -4.89 16.68
C ASN A 348 -3.02 -3.78 15.71
N VAL A 349 -3.71 -2.76 16.21
CA VAL A 349 -4.03 -1.57 15.41
C VAL A 349 -2.74 -0.91 14.90
N GLY A 350 -2.66 -0.76 13.58
CA GLY A 350 -1.51 -0.19 12.88
C GLY A 350 -0.52 -1.21 12.35
N ASP A 351 -0.68 -2.51 12.65
CA ASP A 351 0.10 -3.55 11.98
C ASP A 351 -0.17 -3.50 10.47
N MET A 352 0.88 -3.80 9.70
CA MET A 352 0.89 -3.66 8.25
C MET A 352 1.10 -5.01 7.60
N MET A 353 0.28 -5.32 6.60
CA MET A 353 0.37 -6.58 5.86
C MET A 353 0.44 -6.28 4.37
N ALA A 354 1.61 -6.49 3.78
CA ALA A 354 1.84 -6.27 2.35
C ALA A 354 1.49 -7.53 1.57
N SER A 355 1.08 -7.33 0.32
CA SER A 355 0.46 -8.37 -0.50
C SER A 355 1.45 -9.43 -1.01
N GLY A 356 2.74 -9.10 -1.02
CA GLY A 356 3.71 -9.67 -1.94
C GLY A 356 3.59 -9.02 -3.31
N THR A 357 4.68 -9.08 -4.07
CA THR A 357 4.82 -8.45 -5.38
C THR A 357 3.66 -8.78 -6.32
N ILE A 358 3.02 -7.75 -6.88
CA ILE A 358 1.84 -7.84 -7.75
C ILE A 358 2.30 -7.94 -9.21
N SER A 359 2.06 -9.08 -9.84
CA SER A 359 2.34 -9.31 -11.25
C SER A 359 1.08 -9.80 -11.95
N GLY A 360 0.79 -9.28 -13.13
CA GLY A 360 -0.24 -9.82 -14.02
C GLY A 360 0.35 -10.83 -15.01
N SER A 361 -0.50 -11.36 -15.89
CA SER A 361 -0.13 -12.41 -16.84
C SER A 361 0.70 -11.91 -18.04
N THR A 362 0.78 -10.60 -18.27
CA THR A 362 1.53 -10.01 -19.38
C THR A 362 2.87 -9.44 -18.91
N PRO A 363 3.94 -9.49 -19.73
CA PRO A 363 5.26 -9.03 -19.29
C PRO A 363 5.34 -7.57 -18.84
N ASP A 364 4.51 -6.69 -19.41
CA ASP A 364 4.39 -5.27 -19.03
C ASP A 364 3.60 -5.04 -17.72
N SER A 365 3.12 -6.11 -17.09
CA SER A 365 2.40 -6.09 -15.81
C SER A 365 3.17 -6.75 -14.68
N PHE A 366 4.44 -7.09 -14.87
CA PHE A 366 5.29 -7.69 -13.85
C PHE A 366 5.78 -6.67 -12.82
N GLY A 367 5.67 -7.02 -11.55
CA GLY A 367 5.84 -6.10 -10.42
C GLY A 367 7.27 -5.86 -9.93
N SER A 368 8.30 -6.30 -10.66
CA SER A 368 9.71 -6.10 -10.27
C SER A 368 10.65 -6.03 -11.48
N MET A 369 11.82 -5.39 -11.34
CA MET A 369 12.87 -5.42 -12.38
C MET A 369 13.43 -6.82 -12.57
N LEU A 370 13.47 -7.64 -11.52
CA LEU A 370 13.82 -9.06 -11.65
C LEU A 370 12.97 -9.75 -12.73
N GLU A 371 11.67 -9.50 -12.73
CA GLU A 371 10.73 -10.07 -13.70
C GLU A 371 10.77 -9.33 -15.05
N LEU A 372 10.62 -8.01 -15.03
CA LEU A 372 10.60 -7.17 -16.24
C LEU A 372 11.86 -7.38 -17.09
N ALA A 373 13.03 -7.39 -16.44
CA ALA A 373 14.30 -7.59 -17.12
C ALA A 373 14.74 -9.06 -17.24
N TRP A 374 13.90 -10.00 -16.78
CA TRP A 374 14.15 -11.44 -16.75
C TRP A 374 15.55 -11.79 -16.21
N LYS A 375 15.79 -11.45 -14.93
CA LYS A 375 17.08 -11.59 -14.24
C LYS A 375 18.23 -10.84 -14.94
N GLY A 376 17.90 -9.76 -15.65
CA GLY A 376 18.83 -8.92 -16.40
C GLY A 376 19.23 -9.46 -17.79
N THR A 377 18.56 -10.52 -18.27
CA THR A 377 18.80 -11.09 -19.61
C THR A 377 18.02 -10.35 -20.71
N LYS A 378 17.01 -9.57 -20.35
CA LYS A 378 16.18 -8.76 -21.25
C LYS A 378 16.10 -7.32 -20.73
N PRO A 379 17.12 -6.46 -20.94
CA PRO A 379 17.08 -5.08 -20.46
C PRO A 379 15.82 -4.34 -20.93
N LEU A 380 15.29 -3.48 -20.06
CA LEU A 380 14.18 -2.60 -20.40
C LEU A 380 14.74 -1.29 -20.96
N THR A 381 14.26 -0.86 -22.12
CA THR A 381 14.55 0.47 -22.66
C THR A 381 13.59 1.48 -22.07
N LEU A 382 14.14 2.47 -21.36
CA LEU A 382 13.43 3.63 -20.83
C LEU A 382 13.27 4.71 -21.91
N GLU A 383 12.49 5.73 -21.60
CA GLU A 383 12.47 6.99 -22.35
C GLU A 383 13.90 7.51 -22.56
N GLU A 384 14.12 8.28 -23.62
CA GLU A 384 15.45 8.80 -24.01
C GLU A 384 16.49 7.70 -24.35
N GLY A 385 16.08 6.43 -24.40
CA GLY A 385 16.88 5.30 -24.92
C GLY A 385 17.85 4.66 -23.91
N VAL A 386 17.75 5.03 -22.63
CA VAL A 386 18.58 4.45 -21.56
C VAL A 386 18.07 3.05 -21.18
N GLU A 387 18.97 2.10 -20.92
CA GLU A 387 18.57 0.74 -20.51
C GLU A 387 18.64 0.54 -19.00
N ARG A 388 17.77 -0.33 -18.48
CA ARG A 388 17.82 -0.84 -17.10
C ARG A 388 17.69 -2.35 -17.05
N LYS A 389 18.50 -2.97 -16.20
CA LYS A 389 18.35 -4.37 -15.76
C LYS A 389 17.85 -4.45 -14.31
N PHE A 390 18.31 -3.51 -13.50
CA PHE A 390 18.03 -3.30 -12.08
C PHE A 390 18.12 -1.79 -11.84
N ILE A 391 17.75 -1.34 -10.64
CA ILE A 391 17.74 0.07 -10.28
C ILE A 391 19.18 0.59 -10.07
N GLU A 392 19.49 1.72 -10.70
CA GLU A 392 20.79 2.40 -10.62
C GLU A 392 20.76 3.54 -9.58
N ASP A 393 21.94 4.02 -9.18
CA ASP A 393 22.03 5.18 -8.31
C ASP A 393 21.53 6.43 -9.04
N GLY A 394 20.76 7.27 -8.35
CA GLY A 394 20.13 8.45 -8.95
C GLY A 394 18.71 8.20 -9.47
N ASP A 395 18.32 6.96 -9.73
CA ASP A 395 16.97 6.61 -10.15
C ASP A 395 15.95 6.90 -9.04
N THR A 396 14.77 7.41 -9.44
CA THR A 396 13.58 7.51 -8.58
C THR A 396 12.54 6.52 -9.06
N VAL A 397 12.08 5.64 -8.17
CA VAL A 397 10.95 4.74 -8.45
C VAL A 397 9.69 5.38 -7.90
N ILE A 398 8.66 5.46 -8.73
CA ILE A 398 7.37 6.09 -8.41
C ILE A 398 6.27 5.07 -8.68
N MET A 399 5.47 4.74 -7.68
CA MET A 399 4.28 3.90 -7.86
C MET A 399 3.02 4.71 -7.63
N LYS A 400 2.02 4.46 -8.47
CA LYS A 400 0.70 5.10 -8.41
C LYS A 400 -0.38 4.03 -8.45
N GLY A 401 -1.52 4.33 -7.84
CA GLY A 401 -2.67 3.44 -7.89
C GLY A 401 -3.99 4.17 -7.80
N PHE A 402 -4.97 3.67 -8.55
CA PHE A 402 -6.32 4.22 -8.55
C PHE A 402 -7.36 3.19 -8.97
N CYS A 403 -8.59 3.39 -8.52
CA CYS A 403 -9.76 2.66 -8.99
C CYS A 403 -10.58 3.60 -9.88
N GLU A 404 -11.19 3.07 -10.94
CA GLU A 404 -12.06 3.84 -11.83
C GLU A 404 -13.21 2.97 -12.35
N LYS A 405 -14.44 3.42 -12.13
CA LYS A 405 -15.67 2.72 -12.54
C LYS A 405 -16.80 3.75 -12.66
N GLU A 406 -17.56 3.71 -13.75
CA GLU A 406 -18.75 4.55 -13.94
C GLU A 406 -18.49 6.07 -13.76
N GLY A 407 -17.29 6.53 -14.12
CA GLY A 407 -16.89 7.94 -13.97
C GLY A 407 -16.49 8.34 -12.54
N ILE A 408 -16.53 7.42 -11.59
CA ILE A 408 -16.01 7.59 -10.23
C ILE A 408 -14.56 7.12 -10.21
N ARG A 409 -13.68 7.98 -9.72
CA ARG A 409 -12.27 7.68 -9.47
C ARG A 409 -11.94 7.87 -8.00
N ILE A 410 -11.16 6.96 -7.44
CA ILE A 410 -10.45 7.14 -6.16
C ILE A 410 -9.00 6.70 -6.34
N GLY A 411 -8.05 7.31 -5.65
CA GLY A 411 -6.65 6.92 -5.78
C GLY A 411 -5.84 7.05 -4.51
N PHE A 412 -4.64 6.51 -4.56
CA PHE A 412 -3.75 6.36 -3.40
C PHE A 412 -2.69 7.47 -3.36
N GLY A 413 -2.70 8.39 -4.33
CA GLY A 413 -1.59 9.28 -4.58
C GLY A 413 -0.39 8.49 -5.11
N GLU A 414 0.78 8.74 -4.56
CA GLU A 414 2.01 8.05 -4.97
C GLU A 414 2.90 7.67 -3.79
N VAL A 415 3.69 6.62 -4.01
CA VAL A 415 4.90 6.34 -3.24
C VAL A 415 6.10 6.53 -4.15
N SER A 416 7.01 7.42 -3.75
CA SER A 416 8.19 7.80 -4.54
C SER A 416 9.44 7.77 -3.66
N SER A 417 10.52 7.15 -4.10
CA SER A 417 11.80 7.23 -3.40
C SER A 417 12.98 7.21 -4.39
N LYS A 418 13.93 8.12 -4.16
CA LYS A 418 15.19 8.19 -4.91
C LYS A 418 16.22 7.24 -4.30
N VAL A 419 16.95 6.53 -5.14
CA VAL A 419 18.09 5.70 -4.75
C VAL A 419 19.37 6.54 -4.71
N LEU A 420 20.02 6.55 -3.56
CA LEU A 420 21.31 7.19 -3.33
C LEU A 420 22.45 6.15 -3.39
N PRO A 421 23.66 6.56 -3.79
CA PRO A 421 24.83 5.69 -3.73
C PRO A 421 25.07 5.12 -2.33
N ALA A 422 25.62 3.91 -2.27
CA ALA A 422 25.96 3.28 -1.01
C ALA A 422 26.94 4.15 -0.18
N LYS A 423 26.72 4.24 1.13
CA LYS A 423 27.50 5.09 2.07
C LYS A 423 28.95 4.68 2.24
#